data_AF-A0A0R1XCE0-F1
#
_entry.id   AF-A0A0R1XCE0-F1
#
_cell.length_a   1.000
_cell.length_b   1.000
_cell.length_c   1.000
_cell.angle_alpha   90.00
_cell.angle_beta   90.00
_cell.angle_gamma   90.00
#
_symmetry.space_group_name_H-M   'P 1'
#
loop_
_entity.id
_entity.type
_entity.pdbx_description
1 polymer ?
#
loop_
_entity_poly.entity_id
_entity_poly.type
_entity_poly.pdbx_seq_one_letter_code
_entity_poly.pdbx_strand_id
1 'polypeptide(L)'
;MWLGPVTLNQSASVVDSISQNGNTLHVTGWLASDQRLSQPHGFVIALYNGKEVGRSKINFTSRPDVAAKYPQIYQSANSGFAVDIPVTASQLTGGQLSFILRLSASADGNSNYTDIRTRDYATNAGAATVSYSSSANTISINGWHAAMATTNRPYQYLIVIGADGHEFYRRALNNTNSNQSSGAGASQAPWIGNAGQSGFAATLPVSAAMNHWGIKVIHRYTDDAAGNGNAVDFVSPMVSINSGFQHLNGGTVYYDPDRGQVATGWRTINNNRYYFSDGYENQPNPDDLWVYNDQLHGQMYTGINYVDGHCYDFGTNGIARALPQNDGWSWPFPADGEGYFASGQAFGYSSYPRKNGFHDGLDFGAYDHPGSAVHAVHGGKVLDVNTCRDDKGQIMWWYAIVYDGRYLYVYQEAFSNRNQITVNRNQIIYPGQVIGYRNTDHLHLGINTSPNYGVDLAHSFQPSWTDPNQATGSGTWLNPQTVIRNRG
;
A
#
# COMPACT_ATOMS: atom_id res chain seq x y z
N MET A 1 -1.88 64.26 -39.56
CA MET A 1 -1.26 63.09 -38.92
C MET A 1 -2.41 62.31 -38.28
N TRP A 2 -2.81 61.17 -38.87
CA TRP A 2 -3.82 60.31 -38.26
C TRP A 2 -3.16 59.57 -37.10
N LEU A 3 -3.75 59.66 -35.90
CA LEU A 3 -3.35 58.82 -34.78
C LEU A 3 -3.64 57.37 -35.16
N GLY A 4 -2.66 56.48 -34.98
CA GLY A 4 -2.87 55.05 -35.14
C GLY A 4 -4.01 54.55 -34.25
N PRO A 5 -4.64 53.40 -34.57
CA PRO A 5 -5.73 52.86 -33.79
C PRO A 5 -5.32 52.68 -32.32
N VAL A 6 -6.10 53.26 -31.40
CA VAL A 6 -5.91 53.14 -29.96
C VAL A 6 -6.84 52.04 -29.45
N THR A 7 -6.27 51.03 -28.78
CA THR A 7 -7.04 49.99 -28.10
C THR A 7 -7.44 50.49 -26.71
N LEU A 8 -8.74 50.57 -26.40
CA LEU A 8 -9.29 51.13 -25.15
C LEU A 8 -9.85 50.07 -24.18
N ASN A 9 -9.24 48.89 -24.13
CA ASN A 9 -9.70 47.78 -23.28
C ASN A 9 -8.51 46.96 -22.73
N GLN A 10 -7.38 47.61 -22.49
CA GLN A 10 -6.15 46.98 -22.02
C GLN A 10 -6.09 47.02 -20.49
N SER A 11 -5.49 46.00 -19.90
CA SER A 11 -5.23 45.93 -18.47
C SER A 11 -3.96 45.14 -18.19
N ALA A 12 -3.17 45.59 -17.24
CA ALA A 12 -2.00 44.90 -16.73
C ALA A 12 -1.85 45.21 -15.23
N SER A 13 -1.43 44.22 -14.46
CA SER A 13 -1.29 44.37 -13.02
C SER A 13 -0.36 43.34 -12.42
N VAL A 14 0.25 43.66 -11.29
CA VAL A 14 1.03 42.74 -10.45
C VAL A 14 0.83 43.10 -8.98
N VAL A 15 0.81 42.09 -8.11
CA VAL A 15 1.05 42.24 -6.68
C VAL A 15 2.54 42.04 -6.45
N ASP A 16 3.24 43.11 -6.09
CA ASP A 16 4.69 43.14 -5.92
C ASP A 16 5.10 42.45 -4.61
N SER A 17 4.40 42.73 -3.51
CA SER A 17 4.63 42.08 -2.23
C SER A 17 3.38 42.00 -1.36
N ILE A 18 3.37 41.01 -0.47
CA ILE A 18 2.41 40.87 0.61
C ILE A 18 3.22 40.65 1.88
N SER A 19 2.86 41.30 2.97
CA SER A 19 3.34 40.97 4.30
C SER A 19 2.21 41.01 5.31
N GLN A 20 2.20 40.07 6.24
CA GLN A 20 1.21 40.02 7.30
C GLN A 20 1.78 40.63 8.59
N ASN A 21 0.99 41.51 9.22
CA ASN A 21 1.25 41.99 10.58
C ASN A 21 -0.03 41.82 11.41
N GLY A 22 -0.09 40.74 12.20
CA GLY A 22 -1.28 40.39 12.98
C GLY A 22 -2.52 40.23 12.09
N ASN A 23 -3.51 41.09 12.32
CA ASN A 23 -4.80 41.13 11.61
C ASN A 23 -4.79 42.07 10.38
N THR A 24 -3.62 42.43 9.88
CA THR A 24 -3.48 43.30 8.70
C THR A 24 -2.59 42.63 7.65
N LEU A 25 -3.04 42.66 6.39
CA LEU A 25 -2.22 42.33 5.24
C LEU A 25 -1.79 43.62 4.54
N HIS A 26 -0.49 43.90 4.54
CA HIS A 26 0.09 44.96 3.73
C HIS A 26 0.34 44.42 2.32
N VAL A 27 -0.31 45.02 1.32
CA VAL A 27 -0.23 44.58 -0.07
C VAL A 27 0.24 45.74 -0.93
N THR A 28 1.33 45.52 -1.67
CA THR A 28 1.86 46.48 -2.64
C THR A 28 1.79 45.92 -4.05
N GLY A 29 1.69 46.80 -5.03
CA GLY A 29 1.61 46.40 -6.43
C GLY A 29 1.29 47.54 -7.36
N TRP A 30 0.82 47.19 -8.54
CA TRP A 30 0.32 48.15 -9.52
C TRP A 30 -0.82 47.57 -10.36
N LEU A 31 -1.71 48.46 -10.82
CA LEU A 31 -2.88 48.19 -11.65
C LEU A 31 -3.02 49.31 -12.69
N ALA A 32 -2.64 49.01 -13.94
CA ALA A 32 -2.81 49.88 -15.09
C ALA A 32 -3.94 49.33 -15.96
N SER A 33 -4.95 50.14 -16.30
CA SER A 33 -6.13 49.66 -17.00
C SER A 33 -6.94 50.79 -17.63
N ASP A 34 -7.36 50.59 -18.88
CA ASP A 34 -8.18 51.54 -19.64
C ASP A 34 -9.58 51.72 -19.02
N GLN A 35 -10.06 50.71 -18.30
CA GLN A 35 -11.34 50.71 -17.61
C GLN A 35 -11.41 51.80 -16.52
N ARG A 36 -10.27 52.31 -16.04
CA ARG A 36 -10.22 53.46 -15.13
C ARG A 36 -10.82 54.75 -15.70
N LEU A 37 -11.07 54.83 -17.02
CA LEU A 37 -11.82 55.92 -17.64
C LEU A 37 -13.28 55.99 -17.14
N SER A 38 -13.93 54.84 -16.98
CA SER A 38 -15.32 54.72 -16.53
C SER A 38 -15.47 54.16 -15.11
N GLN A 39 -14.40 53.60 -14.54
CA GLN A 39 -14.37 52.95 -13.23
C GLN A 39 -13.20 53.51 -12.39
N PRO A 40 -13.30 54.76 -11.89
CA PRO A 40 -12.16 55.46 -11.30
C PRO A 40 -11.75 54.94 -9.91
N HIS A 41 -12.58 54.12 -9.25
CA HIS A 41 -12.35 53.67 -7.88
C HIS A 41 -11.69 52.29 -7.85
N GLY A 42 -10.42 52.24 -7.43
CA GLY A 42 -9.66 51.00 -7.26
C GLY A 42 -9.78 50.40 -5.87
N PHE A 43 -9.81 49.07 -5.78
CA PHE A 43 -9.80 48.31 -4.52
C PHE A 43 -8.89 47.08 -4.64
N VAL A 44 -8.25 46.72 -3.53
CA VAL A 44 -7.68 45.39 -3.33
C VAL A 44 -8.60 44.64 -2.38
N ILE A 45 -9.14 43.51 -2.83
CA ILE A 45 -10.06 42.67 -2.07
C ILE A 45 -9.34 41.36 -1.78
N ALA A 46 -9.12 41.04 -0.51
CA ALA A 46 -8.57 39.78 -0.07
C ALA A 46 -9.67 38.71 -0.04
N LEU A 47 -9.40 37.58 -0.67
CA LEU A 47 -10.24 36.40 -0.68
C LEU A 47 -9.54 35.26 0.06
N TYR A 48 -10.26 34.56 0.92
CA TYR A 48 -9.84 33.30 1.51
C TYR A 48 -10.76 32.19 0.99
N ASN A 49 -10.19 31.21 0.30
CA ASN A 49 -10.93 30.13 -0.36
C ASN A 49 -12.09 30.67 -1.23
N GLY A 50 -11.83 31.76 -1.95
CA GLY A 50 -12.80 32.42 -2.84
C GLY A 50 -13.81 33.34 -2.15
N LYS A 51 -13.84 33.39 -0.82
CA LYS A 51 -14.72 34.29 -0.06
C LYS A 51 -13.98 35.53 0.40
N GLU A 52 -14.57 36.70 0.21
CA GLU A 52 -14.00 37.94 0.70
C GLU A 52 -13.85 37.95 2.23
N VAL A 53 -12.66 38.33 2.68
CA VAL A 53 -12.28 38.45 4.11
C VAL A 53 -11.86 39.86 4.50
N GLY A 54 -11.65 40.74 3.53
CA GLY A 54 -11.30 42.13 3.75
C GLY A 54 -11.06 42.84 2.43
N ARG A 55 -11.16 44.17 2.43
CA ARG A 55 -10.80 45.00 1.28
C ARG A 55 -10.28 46.35 1.74
N SER A 56 -9.49 46.99 0.87
CA SER A 56 -9.05 48.37 1.04
C SER A 56 -9.08 49.12 -0.28
N LYS A 57 -9.45 50.39 -0.21
CA LYS A 57 -9.45 51.29 -1.37
C LYS A 57 -8.03 51.66 -1.74
N ILE A 58 -7.75 51.69 -3.05
CA ILE A 58 -6.46 52.07 -3.60
C ILE A 58 -6.37 53.60 -3.68
N ASN A 59 -5.30 54.15 -3.11
CA ASN A 59 -4.80 55.48 -3.44
C ASN A 59 -3.64 55.31 -4.43
N PHE A 60 -3.91 55.60 -5.71
CA PHE A 60 -2.94 55.35 -6.77
C PHE A 60 -1.69 56.23 -6.62
N THR A 61 -0.52 55.62 -6.82
CA THR A 61 0.79 56.25 -6.74
C THR A 61 1.59 56.11 -8.05
N SER A 62 2.62 56.94 -8.18
CA SER A 62 3.47 57.00 -9.37
C SER A 62 4.27 55.72 -9.60
N ARG A 63 4.26 55.22 -10.85
CA ARG A 63 5.05 54.07 -11.34
C ARG A 63 5.60 54.34 -12.74
N PRO A 64 6.69 55.12 -12.87
CA PRO A 64 7.30 55.45 -14.16
C PRO A 64 7.78 54.21 -14.94
N ASP A 65 8.19 53.16 -14.24
CA ASP A 65 8.59 51.87 -14.81
C ASP A 65 7.43 51.16 -15.52
N VAL A 66 6.22 51.22 -14.94
CA VAL A 66 5.01 50.68 -15.55
C VAL A 66 4.62 51.50 -16.78
N ALA A 67 4.74 52.83 -16.73
CA ALA A 67 4.50 53.68 -17.89
C ALA A 67 5.47 53.42 -19.04
N ALA A 68 6.76 53.18 -18.74
CA ALA A 68 7.75 52.86 -19.76
C ALA A 68 7.44 51.54 -20.46
N LYS A 69 6.95 50.53 -19.73
CA LYS A 69 6.60 49.21 -20.28
C LYS A 69 5.23 49.20 -20.98
N TYR A 70 4.26 49.94 -20.44
CA TYR A 70 2.88 50.00 -20.93
C TYR A 70 2.44 51.45 -21.22
N PRO A 71 3.10 52.15 -22.17
CA PRO A 71 2.84 53.57 -22.41
C PRO A 71 1.46 53.85 -22.99
N GLN A 72 0.80 52.84 -23.55
CA GLN A 72 -0.52 52.97 -24.19
C GLN A 72 -1.69 52.67 -23.24
N ILE A 73 -1.44 52.13 -22.04
CA ILE A 73 -2.50 51.86 -21.07
C ILE A 73 -2.81 53.15 -20.30
N TYR A 74 -4.09 53.49 -20.20
CA TYR A 74 -4.53 54.68 -19.47
C TYR A 74 -4.03 54.69 -18.03
N GLN A 75 -3.50 55.85 -17.60
CA GLN A 75 -2.96 56.09 -16.26
C GLN A 75 -1.87 55.07 -15.83
N SER A 76 -1.12 54.48 -16.77
CA SER A 76 -0.03 53.55 -16.45
C SER A 76 1.05 54.17 -15.56
N ALA A 77 1.30 55.47 -15.68
CA ALA A 77 2.22 56.23 -14.83
C ALA A 77 1.72 56.42 -13.39
N ASN A 78 0.42 56.27 -13.12
CA ASN A 78 -0.18 56.40 -11.79
C ASN A 78 -0.99 55.14 -11.47
N SER A 79 -0.31 54.01 -11.51
CA SER A 79 -0.87 52.67 -11.37
C SER A 79 -0.49 51.98 -10.06
N GLY A 80 0.47 52.51 -9.31
CA GLY A 80 0.98 51.91 -8.08
C GLY A 80 -0.04 51.93 -6.94
N PHE A 81 0.09 50.99 -6.00
CA PHE A 81 -0.67 50.99 -4.77
C PHE A 81 0.13 50.36 -3.62
N ALA A 82 -0.19 50.79 -2.40
CA ALA A 82 0.19 50.15 -1.15
C ALA A 82 -1.00 50.30 -0.21
N VAL A 83 -1.58 49.18 0.24
CA VAL A 83 -2.78 49.17 1.06
C VAL A 83 -2.66 48.21 2.23
N ASP A 84 -3.25 48.59 3.35
CA ASP A 84 -3.41 47.73 4.51
C ASP A 84 -4.83 47.19 4.52
N ILE A 85 -4.98 45.88 4.42
CA ILE A 85 -6.28 45.19 4.39
C ILE A 85 -6.53 44.57 5.76
N PRO A 86 -7.55 45.01 6.50
CA PRO A 86 -7.94 44.35 7.74
C PRO A 86 -8.51 42.96 7.44
N VAL A 87 -8.05 41.96 8.18
CA VAL A 87 -8.48 40.56 8.09
C VAL A 87 -8.64 39.96 9.50
N THR A 88 -9.31 38.82 9.61
CA THR A 88 -9.32 38.04 10.86
C THR A 88 -8.34 36.88 10.71
N ALA A 89 -7.07 37.08 11.09
CA ALA A 89 -6.00 36.12 10.81
C ALA A 89 -6.25 34.75 11.44
N SER A 90 -6.90 34.71 12.61
CA SER A 90 -7.25 33.46 13.32
C SER A 90 -8.19 32.53 12.54
N GLN A 91 -8.91 33.04 11.54
CA GLN A 91 -9.81 32.28 10.65
C GLN A 91 -9.08 31.70 9.42
N LEU A 92 -7.84 32.13 9.14
CA LEU A 92 -7.05 31.71 7.99
C LEU A 92 -6.27 30.41 8.30
N THR A 93 -6.97 29.41 8.84
CA THR A 93 -6.40 28.19 9.45
C THR A 93 -5.85 27.17 8.45
N GLY A 94 -6.17 27.29 7.16
CA GLY A 94 -5.66 26.43 6.11
C GLY A 94 -6.37 26.65 4.78
N GLY A 95 -5.61 26.84 3.71
CA GLY A 95 -6.16 27.08 2.38
C GLY A 95 -5.39 28.16 1.63
N GLN A 96 -6.10 28.81 0.73
CA GLN A 96 -5.53 29.77 -0.21
C GLN A 96 -6.09 31.17 0.04
N LEU A 97 -5.18 32.12 0.17
CA LEU A 97 -5.42 33.54 0.06
C LEU A 97 -5.21 33.95 -1.40
N SER A 98 -6.09 34.77 -1.93
CA SER A 98 -5.90 35.43 -3.22
C SER A 98 -6.46 36.84 -3.17
N PHE A 99 -6.18 37.65 -4.19
CA PHE A 99 -6.65 39.01 -4.25
C PHE A 99 -7.40 39.27 -5.55
N ILE A 100 -8.42 40.12 -5.45
CA ILE A 100 -9.01 40.79 -6.59
C ILE A 100 -8.51 42.23 -6.58
N LEU A 101 -7.96 42.65 -7.71
CA LEU A 101 -7.74 44.04 -8.05
C LEU A 101 -8.98 44.52 -8.80
N ARG A 102 -9.83 45.28 -8.12
CA ARG A 102 -11.12 45.75 -8.64
C ARG A 102 -11.04 47.21 -9.06
N LEU A 103 -11.59 47.52 -10.21
CA LEU A 103 -11.96 48.89 -10.61
C LEU A 103 -13.49 49.00 -10.61
N SER A 104 -14.03 50.06 -10.05
CA SER A 104 -15.48 50.25 -9.89
C SER A 104 -15.90 51.66 -10.29
N ALA A 105 -17.09 51.77 -10.89
CA ALA A 105 -17.74 53.05 -11.10
C ALA A 105 -18.29 53.65 -9.80
N SER A 106 -18.74 52.81 -8.85
CA SER A 106 -19.22 53.29 -7.54
C SER A 106 -18.10 53.45 -6.53
N ALA A 107 -18.23 54.48 -5.68
CA ALA A 107 -17.24 54.85 -4.66
C ALA A 107 -17.04 53.81 -3.55
N ASP A 108 -18.00 52.90 -3.37
CA ASP A 108 -17.98 51.78 -2.42
C ASP A 108 -17.43 50.47 -3.01
N GLY A 109 -17.19 50.42 -4.33
CA GLY A 109 -16.62 49.25 -5.00
C GLY A 109 -17.61 48.13 -5.32
N ASN A 110 -18.92 48.35 -5.19
CA ASN A 110 -19.92 47.27 -5.24
C ASN A 110 -20.75 47.20 -6.53
N SER A 111 -20.60 48.14 -7.47
CA SER A 111 -21.40 48.15 -8.70
C SER A 111 -20.59 48.57 -9.92
N ASN A 112 -20.94 47.99 -11.08
CA ASN A 112 -20.32 48.26 -12.36
C ASN A 112 -18.79 48.25 -12.28
N TYR A 113 -18.25 47.05 -12.01
CA TYR A 113 -16.85 46.84 -11.73
C TYR A 113 -16.19 45.84 -12.69
N THR A 114 -14.87 45.93 -12.79
CA THR A 114 -14.02 44.97 -13.48
C THR A 114 -13.01 44.41 -12.49
N ASP A 115 -12.91 43.07 -12.46
CA ASP A 115 -12.07 42.33 -11.52
C ASP A 115 -10.90 41.67 -12.25
N ILE A 116 -9.69 41.87 -11.72
CA ILE A 116 -8.50 41.15 -12.11
C ILE A 116 -8.07 40.27 -10.94
N ARG A 117 -8.00 38.96 -11.17
CA ARG A 117 -7.61 37.98 -10.15
C ARG A 117 -6.10 37.80 -10.11
N THR A 118 -5.56 37.68 -8.90
CA THR A 118 -4.16 37.30 -8.68
C THR A 118 -4.01 35.78 -8.60
N ARG A 119 -2.77 35.31 -8.53
CA ARG A 119 -2.46 33.93 -8.09
C ARG A 119 -2.89 33.71 -6.64
N ASP A 120 -2.86 32.44 -6.24
CA ASP A 120 -3.07 32.02 -4.86
C ASP A 120 -1.77 32.06 -4.04
N TYR A 121 -1.96 32.22 -2.73
CA TYR A 121 -0.93 32.30 -1.69
C TYR A 121 -1.37 31.40 -0.53
N ALA A 122 -0.55 30.42 -0.15
CA ALA A 122 -0.91 29.53 0.96
C ALA A 122 -1.02 30.30 2.28
N THR A 123 -2.06 30.04 3.09
CA THR A 123 -2.18 30.60 4.44
C THR A 123 -1.48 29.74 5.50
N ASN A 124 -1.11 28.52 5.13
CA ASN A 124 -0.40 27.54 5.93
C ASN A 124 0.59 26.81 5.00
N ALA A 125 1.88 26.87 5.31
CA ALA A 125 2.95 26.29 4.50
C ALA A 125 4.04 25.71 5.40
N GLY A 126 4.69 24.64 4.95
CA GLY A 126 5.80 24.07 5.67
C GLY A 126 6.54 23.02 4.87
N ALA A 127 7.69 22.63 5.39
CA ALA A 127 8.46 21.48 4.94
C ALA A 127 9.18 20.88 6.14
N ALA A 128 9.26 19.55 6.20
CA ALA A 128 10.04 18.86 7.21
C ALA A 128 10.76 17.65 6.63
N THR A 129 11.98 17.45 7.10
CA THR A 129 12.76 16.23 6.93
C THR A 129 12.67 15.46 8.24
N VAL A 130 12.18 14.23 8.15
CA VAL A 130 12.24 13.25 9.23
C VAL A 130 13.23 12.17 8.79
N SER A 131 14.15 11.79 9.67
CA SER A 131 15.11 10.71 9.41
C SER A 131 15.17 9.75 10.58
N TYR A 132 15.14 8.45 10.29
CA TYR A 132 15.27 7.39 11.28
C TYR A 132 16.71 6.87 11.33
N SER A 133 17.25 6.75 12.54
CA SER A 133 18.52 6.07 12.80
C SER A 133 18.27 4.80 13.60
N SER A 134 18.51 3.64 12.98
CA SER A 134 18.38 2.34 13.65
C SER A 134 19.44 2.13 14.72
N SER A 135 20.68 2.60 14.49
CA SER A 135 21.78 2.47 15.47
C SER A 135 21.57 3.32 16.72
N ALA A 136 21.06 4.55 16.57
CA ALA A 136 20.75 5.41 17.72
C ALA A 136 19.34 5.14 18.29
N ASN A 137 18.51 4.37 17.59
CA ASN A 137 17.09 4.17 17.89
C ASN A 137 16.32 5.48 18.11
N THR A 138 16.53 6.44 17.20
CA THR A 138 15.91 7.77 17.27
C THR A 138 15.38 8.23 15.91
N ILE A 139 14.42 9.15 15.94
CA ILE A 139 14.03 9.95 14.79
C ILE A 139 14.53 11.39 14.98
N SER A 140 15.16 11.94 13.94
CA SER A 140 15.52 13.35 13.86
C SER A 140 14.53 14.08 12.98
N ILE A 141 14.05 15.23 13.45
CA ILE A 141 13.00 16.02 12.83
C ILE A 141 13.56 17.43 12.68
N ASN A 142 13.59 17.94 11.44
CA ASN A 142 14.02 19.30 11.15
C ASN A 142 13.12 19.89 10.07
N GLY A 143 12.60 21.09 10.27
CA GLY A 143 11.68 21.69 9.31
C GLY A 143 11.34 23.13 9.61
N TRP A 144 10.39 23.64 8.84
CA TRP A 144 9.75 24.92 9.08
C TRP A 144 8.25 24.83 8.80
N HIS A 145 7.46 25.60 9.54
CA HIS A 145 6.01 25.67 9.39
C HIS A 145 5.55 27.11 9.66
N ALA A 146 5.13 27.81 8.60
CA ALA A 146 4.60 29.15 8.67
C ALA A 146 3.08 29.13 8.49
N ALA A 147 2.35 29.82 9.37
CA ALA A 147 0.90 29.89 9.30
C ALA A 147 0.38 31.27 9.69
N MET A 148 -0.61 31.76 8.93
CA MET A 148 -1.22 33.07 9.19
C MET A 148 -2.02 33.10 10.50
N ALA A 149 -2.64 31.97 10.85
CA ALA A 149 -3.54 31.84 11.99
C ALA A 149 -2.82 31.49 13.31
N THR A 150 -1.67 32.13 13.59
CA THR A 150 -0.85 31.84 14.78
C THR A 150 -1.09 32.79 15.96
N THR A 151 -1.74 33.95 15.73
CA THR A 151 -1.90 35.02 16.75
C THR A 151 -2.50 34.56 18.08
N ASN A 152 -3.46 33.63 18.04
CA ASN A 152 -4.13 33.10 19.24
C ASN A 152 -3.72 31.65 19.55
N ARG A 153 -2.59 31.19 18.99
CA ARG A 153 -2.12 29.80 19.09
C ARG A 153 -0.67 29.76 19.58
N PRO A 154 -0.40 30.12 20.84
CA PRO A 154 0.96 30.29 21.34
C PRO A 154 1.69 28.96 21.57
N TYR A 155 0.97 27.84 21.66
CA TYR A 155 1.58 26.54 21.95
C TYR A 155 1.95 25.82 20.66
N GLN A 156 3.09 25.13 20.68
CA GLN A 156 3.60 24.36 19.56
C GLN A 156 3.91 22.93 19.97
N TYR A 157 3.61 21.97 19.10
CA TYR A 157 3.84 20.55 19.34
C TYR A 157 4.41 19.84 18.12
N LEU A 158 5.24 18.84 18.39
CA LEU A 158 5.47 17.73 17.48
C LEU A 158 4.63 16.55 17.93
N ILE A 159 3.82 16.00 17.03
CA ILE A 159 3.00 14.81 17.26
C ILE A 159 3.43 13.76 16.26
N VAL A 160 3.88 12.61 16.74
CA VAL A 160 4.27 11.47 15.90
C VAL A 160 3.08 10.54 15.78
N ILE A 161 2.62 10.32 14.56
CA ILE A 161 1.50 9.44 14.27
C ILE A 161 1.93 8.29 13.36
N GLY A 162 1.31 7.13 13.53
CA GLY A 162 1.39 6.02 12.58
C GLY A 162 0.65 6.33 11.27
N ALA A 163 0.89 5.51 10.26
CA ALA A 163 0.20 5.59 8.97
C ALA A 163 -1.32 5.37 9.11
N ASP A 164 -1.74 4.64 10.14
CA ASP A 164 -3.12 4.43 10.57
C ASP A 164 -3.73 5.63 11.33
N GLY A 165 -2.92 6.64 11.67
CA GLY A 165 -3.32 7.82 12.44
C GLY A 165 -3.17 7.69 13.95
N HIS A 166 -2.69 6.57 14.48
CA HIS A 166 -2.47 6.39 15.91
C HIS A 166 -1.33 7.29 16.42
N GLU A 167 -1.53 8.01 17.53
CA GLU A 167 -0.52 8.87 18.14
C GLU A 167 0.45 8.07 19.02
N PHE A 168 1.73 8.03 18.62
CA PHE A 168 2.80 7.40 19.40
C PHE A 168 3.50 8.35 20.37
N TYR A 169 3.57 9.62 20.01
CA TYR A 169 4.36 10.60 20.74
C TYR A 169 3.77 11.99 20.62
N ARG A 170 3.87 12.77 21.70
CA ARG A 170 3.60 14.20 21.69
C ARG A 170 4.66 14.94 22.49
N ARG A 171 5.26 15.95 21.88
CA ARG A 171 6.27 16.80 22.49
C ARG A 171 5.90 18.26 22.37
N ALA A 172 5.73 18.93 23.50
CA ALA A 172 5.66 20.38 23.54
C ALA A 172 6.99 20.99 23.10
N LEU A 173 6.92 22.00 22.24
CA LEU A 173 8.06 22.80 21.81
C LEU A 173 8.18 24.08 22.64
N ASN A 174 9.39 24.61 22.71
CA ASN A 174 9.76 25.85 23.39
C ASN A 174 10.78 26.62 22.52
N ASN A 175 11.17 27.82 22.96
CA ASN A 175 12.01 28.75 22.19
C ASN A 175 13.42 28.22 21.80
N THR A 176 13.85 27.05 22.29
CA THR A 176 15.10 26.41 21.86
C THR A 176 14.91 25.48 20.65
N ASN A 177 13.70 24.98 20.43
CA ASN A 177 13.37 23.96 19.43
C ASN A 177 12.18 24.34 18.52
N SER A 178 11.58 25.52 18.72
CA SER A 178 10.64 26.17 17.81
C SER A 178 11.00 27.64 17.59
N ASN A 179 10.33 28.27 16.62
CA ASN A 179 10.53 29.66 16.22
C ASN A 179 11.98 29.99 15.79
N GLN A 180 12.70 28.99 15.31
CA GLN A 180 14.07 29.16 14.83
C GLN A 180 14.08 29.91 13.50
N SER A 181 15.19 30.60 13.20
CA SER A 181 15.37 31.27 11.91
C SER A 181 15.28 30.28 10.75
N SER A 182 14.47 30.61 9.74
CA SER A 182 14.28 29.77 8.54
C SER A 182 14.39 30.61 7.27
N GLY A 183 15.52 30.47 6.57
CA GLY A 183 15.69 31.07 5.23
C GLY A 183 14.76 30.45 4.18
N ALA A 184 14.44 29.16 4.33
CA ALA A 184 13.47 28.47 3.47
C ALA A 184 12.06 29.02 3.67
N GLY A 185 11.62 29.19 4.92
CA GLY A 185 10.32 29.82 5.23
C GLY A 185 10.25 31.24 4.68
N ALA A 186 11.26 32.06 4.96
CA ALA A 186 11.34 33.45 4.47
C ALA A 186 11.28 33.57 2.94
N SER A 187 11.82 32.60 2.20
CA SER A 187 11.83 32.64 0.73
C SER A 187 10.62 31.98 0.08
N GLN A 188 10.08 30.90 0.67
CA GLN A 188 8.98 30.12 0.10
C GLN A 188 7.60 30.63 0.50
N ALA A 189 7.48 31.27 1.67
CA ALA A 189 6.23 31.85 2.17
C ALA A 189 6.41 33.27 2.74
N PRO A 190 7.09 34.21 2.04
CA PRO A 190 7.40 35.55 2.57
C PRO A 190 6.17 36.37 2.97
N TRP A 191 4.99 36.00 2.49
CA TRP A 191 3.72 36.66 2.78
C TRP A 191 3.09 36.26 4.12
N ILE A 192 3.62 35.22 4.79
CA ILE A 192 3.16 34.79 6.11
C ILE A 192 4.04 35.43 7.19
N GLY A 193 3.41 36.05 8.20
CA GLY A 193 4.12 36.90 9.15
C GLY A 193 5.25 36.22 9.94
N ASN A 194 5.09 34.93 10.28
CA ASN A 194 6.10 34.17 11.03
C ASN A 194 7.10 33.39 10.15
N ALA A 195 7.07 33.58 8.82
CA ALA A 195 7.83 32.72 7.91
C ALA A 195 9.34 32.73 8.14
N GLY A 196 9.92 33.88 8.50
CA GLY A 196 11.35 33.97 8.83
C GLY A 196 11.76 33.31 10.14
N GLN A 197 10.81 33.07 11.05
CA GLN A 197 10.99 32.46 12.37
C GLN A 197 10.08 31.23 12.50
N SER A 198 10.03 30.41 11.46
CA SER A 198 9.14 29.25 11.36
C SER A 198 9.85 27.92 11.60
N GLY A 199 11.17 27.95 11.86
CA GLY A 199 11.99 26.75 12.01
C GLY A 199 11.71 25.98 13.30
N PHE A 200 11.78 24.66 13.21
CA PHE A 200 11.68 23.76 14.35
C PHE A 200 12.60 22.55 14.17
N ALA A 201 13.06 21.99 15.29
CA ALA A 201 13.90 20.81 15.28
C ALA A 201 13.78 19.99 16.57
N ALA A 202 13.78 18.66 16.45
CA ALA A 202 13.83 17.77 17.61
C ALA A 202 14.42 16.40 17.25
N THR A 203 14.99 15.74 18.26
CA THR A 203 15.29 14.31 18.21
C THR A 203 14.43 13.60 19.25
N LEU A 204 13.76 12.52 18.85
CA LEU A 204 12.89 11.70 19.70
C LEU A 204 13.35 10.23 19.68
N PRO A 205 13.24 9.51 20.80
CA PRO A 205 13.48 8.07 20.82
C PRO A 205 12.39 7.33 20.04
N VAL A 206 12.74 6.21 19.42
CA VAL A 206 11.79 5.27 18.83
C VAL A 206 11.33 4.28 19.88
N SER A 207 10.01 4.20 20.11
CA SER A 207 9.41 3.21 21.00
C SER A 207 9.20 1.88 20.29
N ALA A 208 9.06 0.80 21.05
CA ALA A 208 8.76 -0.52 20.49
C ALA A 208 7.44 -0.54 19.69
N ALA A 209 6.44 0.26 20.09
CA ALA A 209 5.16 0.35 19.40
C ALA A 209 5.26 1.00 18.01
N MET A 210 6.30 1.80 17.77
CA MET A 210 6.55 2.42 16.46
C MET A 210 7.23 1.47 15.47
N ASN A 211 7.83 0.37 15.94
CA ASN A 211 8.52 -0.56 15.05
C ASN A 211 7.56 -1.12 14.00
N HIS A 212 8.09 -1.26 12.80
CA HIS A 212 7.41 -1.75 11.60
C HIS A 212 6.35 -0.81 11.03
N TRP A 213 6.06 0.31 11.68
CA TRP A 213 5.14 1.33 11.17
C TRP A 213 5.83 2.38 10.31
N GLY A 214 5.12 2.82 9.27
CA GLY A 214 5.28 4.14 8.68
C GLY A 214 4.76 5.20 9.65
N ILE A 215 5.54 6.26 9.84
CA ILE A 215 5.18 7.39 10.70
C ILE A 215 5.14 8.70 9.92
N LYS A 216 4.32 9.64 10.37
CA LYS A 216 4.36 11.04 9.99
C LYS A 216 4.51 11.90 11.24
N VAL A 217 5.08 13.08 11.08
CA VAL A 217 5.21 14.07 12.15
C VAL A 217 4.34 15.27 11.83
N ILE A 218 3.46 15.61 12.75
CA ILE A 218 2.67 16.82 12.71
C ILE A 218 3.42 17.89 13.50
N HIS A 219 3.69 19.04 12.88
CA HIS A 219 3.98 20.27 13.60
C HIS A 219 2.68 21.07 13.78
N ARG A 220 2.29 21.33 15.02
CA ARG A 220 1.02 21.97 15.38
C ARG A 220 1.24 23.33 16.04
N TYR A 221 0.47 24.33 15.64
CA TYR A 221 0.15 25.51 16.44
C TYR A 221 -1.22 25.33 17.09
N THR A 222 -1.37 25.65 18.38
CA THR A 222 -2.64 25.50 19.09
C THR A 222 -2.83 26.50 20.22
N ASP A 223 -4.10 26.78 20.55
CA ASP A 223 -4.54 27.63 21.66
C ASP A 223 -4.53 26.90 23.02
N ASP A 224 -4.35 25.57 23.01
CA ASP A 224 -4.39 24.73 24.21
C ASP A 224 -2.98 24.35 24.71
N ALA A 225 -2.74 24.56 26.00
CA ALA A 225 -1.50 24.21 26.68
C ALA A 225 -1.24 22.70 26.79
N ALA A 226 -2.23 21.85 26.48
CA ALA A 226 -2.09 20.39 26.34
C ALA A 226 -1.98 19.91 24.89
N GLY A 227 -2.17 20.80 23.91
CA GLY A 227 -2.03 20.51 22.48
C GLY A 227 -3.26 19.94 21.77
N ASN A 228 -4.44 19.91 22.41
CA ASN A 228 -5.67 19.31 21.88
C ASN A 228 -6.67 20.32 21.30
N GLY A 229 -6.45 21.61 21.50
CA GLY A 229 -7.37 22.68 21.11
C GLY A 229 -7.40 22.98 19.61
N ASN A 230 -7.85 24.18 19.27
CA ASN A 230 -7.95 24.63 17.89
C ASN A 230 -6.56 24.69 17.25
N ALA A 231 -6.31 23.79 16.31
CA ALA A 231 -4.99 23.59 15.73
C ALA A 231 -4.83 24.18 14.32
N VAL A 232 -3.59 24.50 13.98
CA VAL A 232 -3.12 24.64 12.59
C VAL A 232 -1.92 23.72 12.45
N ASP A 233 -2.03 22.76 11.54
CA ASP A 233 -1.11 21.64 11.43
C ASP A 233 -0.37 21.68 10.09
N PHE A 234 0.89 21.27 10.14
CA PHE A 234 1.68 20.85 8.99
C PHE A 234 2.08 19.40 9.22
N VAL A 235 1.98 18.56 8.18
CA VAL A 235 2.28 17.12 8.25
C VAL A 235 3.48 16.80 7.38
N SER A 236 4.49 16.14 7.95
CA SER A 236 5.67 15.70 7.21
C SER A 236 5.35 14.61 6.18
N PRO A 237 6.25 14.38 5.20
CA PRO A 237 6.30 13.11 4.49
C PRO A 237 6.43 11.93 5.46
N MET A 238 6.03 10.74 4.99
CA MET A 238 6.11 9.51 5.78
C MET A 238 7.54 8.97 5.83
N VAL A 239 7.93 8.42 6.97
CA VAL A 239 9.18 7.67 7.17
C VAL A 239 8.86 6.32 7.81
N SER A 240 9.46 5.25 7.30
CA SER A 240 9.28 3.91 7.85
C SER A 240 10.28 3.60 8.96
N ILE A 241 9.80 2.99 10.04
CA ILE A 241 10.62 2.55 11.18
C ILE A 241 10.77 1.04 11.10
N ASN A 242 11.94 0.53 10.70
CA ASN A 242 12.20 -0.91 10.54
C ASN A 242 11.14 -1.65 9.68
N SER A 243 10.46 -0.95 8.77
CA SER A 243 9.48 -1.54 7.84
C SER A 243 10.12 -1.96 6.52
N GLY A 244 9.31 -2.48 5.60
CA GLY A 244 9.78 -2.93 4.29
C GLY A 244 10.49 -4.28 4.38
N PHE A 245 11.40 -4.55 3.44
CA PHE A 245 12.17 -5.78 3.43
C PHE A 245 13.13 -5.85 4.62
N GLN A 246 12.97 -6.87 5.44
CA GLN A 246 13.78 -7.14 6.63
C GLN A 246 14.29 -8.58 6.61
N HIS A 247 15.32 -8.88 7.38
CA HIS A 247 15.80 -10.26 7.57
C HIS A 247 15.35 -10.76 8.94
N LEU A 248 14.66 -11.90 8.96
CA LEU A 248 14.11 -12.51 10.17
C LEU A 248 14.19 -14.03 10.05
N ASN A 249 14.67 -14.71 11.10
CA ASN A 249 14.73 -16.18 11.18
C ASN A 249 15.40 -16.86 9.97
N GLY A 250 16.45 -16.25 9.41
CA GLY A 250 17.17 -16.78 8.25
C GLY A 250 16.51 -16.53 6.89
N GLY A 251 15.33 -15.92 6.87
CA GLY A 251 14.60 -15.55 5.65
C GLY A 251 14.44 -14.04 5.48
N THR A 252 13.94 -13.63 4.32
CA THR A 252 13.51 -12.26 4.07
C THR A 252 12.02 -12.15 4.35
N VAL A 253 11.61 -11.14 5.10
CA VAL A 253 10.19 -10.81 5.36
C VAL A 253 9.90 -9.39 4.86
N TYR A 254 8.63 -9.04 4.76
CA TYR A 254 8.23 -7.66 4.46
C TYR A 254 7.24 -7.15 5.51
N TYR A 255 7.60 -6.07 6.19
CA TYR A 255 6.69 -5.37 7.10
C TYR A 255 5.96 -4.25 6.35
N ASP A 256 4.64 -4.33 6.31
CA ASP A 256 3.78 -3.33 5.69
C ASP A 256 3.78 -2.04 6.53
N PRO A 257 4.36 -0.93 6.06
CA PRO A 257 4.44 0.31 6.84
C PRO A 257 3.06 0.90 7.14
N ASP A 258 2.02 0.56 6.38
CA ASP A 258 0.67 1.08 6.61
C ASP A 258 -0.09 0.29 7.69
N ARG A 259 0.40 -0.92 8.04
CA ARG A 259 -0.26 -1.82 9.02
C ARG A 259 0.62 -2.22 10.20
N GLY A 260 1.93 -2.01 10.12
CA GLY A 260 2.89 -2.48 11.14
C GLY A 260 3.01 -3.99 11.26
N GLN A 261 2.46 -4.75 10.30
CA GLN A 261 2.39 -6.21 10.32
C GLN A 261 3.28 -6.82 9.24
N VAL A 262 3.80 -8.02 9.51
CA VAL A 262 4.48 -8.81 8.48
C VAL A 262 3.49 -9.25 7.41
N ALA A 263 3.89 -9.18 6.15
CA ALA A 263 3.07 -9.58 5.02
C ALA A 263 3.01 -11.11 4.88
N THR A 264 1.83 -11.60 4.48
CA THR A 264 1.59 -12.99 4.11
C THR A 264 0.79 -13.05 2.80
N GLY A 265 0.92 -14.16 2.06
CA GLY A 265 0.33 -14.34 0.74
C GLY A 265 0.92 -13.41 -0.32
N TRP A 266 0.15 -13.20 -1.39
CA TRP A 266 0.56 -12.34 -2.51
C TRP A 266 0.67 -10.87 -2.10
N ARG A 267 1.77 -10.21 -2.48
CA ARG A 267 1.93 -8.75 -2.37
C ARG A 267 2.59 -8.18 -3.61
N THR A 268 2.19 -6.96 -3.97
CA THR A 268 2.83 -6.17 -5.02
C THR A 268 3.60 -5.03 -4.36
N ILE A 269 4.92 -5.03 -4.50
CA ILE A 269 5.83 -4.05 -3.89
C ILE A 269 6.71 -3.50 -5.02
N ASN A 270 6.70 -2.18 -5.22
CA ASN A 270 7.44 -1.51 -6.30
C ASN A 270 7.22 -2.17 -7.68
N ASN A 271 5.95 -2.44 -8.02
CA ASN A 271 5.51 -3.12 -9.26
C ASN A 271 5.97 -4.57 -9.44
N ASN A 272 6.63 -5.18 -8.45
CA ASN A 272 7.00 -6.59 -8.48
C ASN A 272 6.05 -7.41 -7.58
N ARG A 273 5.69 -8.63 -8.00
CA ARG A 273 4.89 -9.55 -7.19
C ARG A 273 5.80 -10.47 -6.36
N TYR A 274 5.43 -10.66 -5.11
CA TYR A 274 6.08 -11.53 -4.13
C TYR A 274 5.02 -12.42 -3.48
N TYR A 275 5.44 -13.58 -2.99
CA TYR A 275 4.62 -14.42 -2.13
C TYR A 275 5.33 -14.60 -0.79
N PHE A 276 4.61 -14.36 0.30
CA PHE A 276 5.12 -14.54 1.66
C PHE A 276 4.34 -15.67 2.33
N SER A 277 5.04 -16.58 2.98
CA SER A 277 4.44 -17.72 3.67
C SER A 277 3.43 -17.27 4.73
N ASP A 278 2.36 -18.03 4.91
CA ASP A 278 1.43 -17.86 6.03
C ASP A 278 1.95 -18.50 7.33
N GLY A 279 3.10 -19.16 7.28
CA GLY A 279 3.76 -19.81 8.42
C GLY A 279 3.31 -21.26 8.64
N TYR A 280 2.32 -21.75 7.91
CA TYR A 280 1.90 -23.13 8.04
C TYR A 280 2.88 -24.03 7.27
N GLU A 281 3.22 -25.20 7.85
CA GLU A 281 3.92 -26.27 7.16
C GLU A 281 3.41 -27.66 7.58
N ASN A 282 3.59 -28.65 6.73
CA ASN A 282 3.25 -30.04 7.06
C ASN A 282 4.24 -30.59 8.10
N GLN A 283 3.71 -31.17 9.19
CA GLN A 283 4.48 -31.89 10.19
C GLN A 283 5.05 -33.17 9.58
N PRO A 284 6.34 -33.48 9.78
CA PRO A 284 6.88 -34.76 9.36
C PRO A 284 6.49 -35.86 10.36
N ASN A 285 5.49 -36.71 10.05
CA ASN A 285 5.14 -37.95 10.76
C ASN A 285 4.69 -37.75 12.26
N PRO A 286 3.84 -38.61 12.87
CA PRO A 286 3.05 -39.72 12.33
C PRO A 286 1.74 -39.34 11.64
N ASP A 287 1.27 -38.11 11.82
CA ASP A 287 -0.07 -37.71 11.40
C ASP A 287 -0.06 -36.75 10.20
N ASP A 288 1.11 -36.34 9.68
CA ASP A 288 1.26 -35.46 8.51
C ASP A 288 0.28 -34.26 8.50
N LEU A 289 0.10 -33.62 9.68
CA LEU A 289 -0.81 -32.50 9.90
C LEU A 289 -0.15 -31.16 9.58
N TRP A 290 -0.91 -30.14 9.17
CA TRP A 290 -0.36 -28.79 9.09
C TRP A 290 -0.24 -28.16 10.47
N VAL A 291 0.95 -27.62 10.76
CA VAL A 291 1.26 -26.95 12.02
C VAL A 291 1.73 -25.53 11.74
N TYR A 292 1.39 -24.60 12.63
CA TYR A 292 1.87 -23.22 12.51
C TYR A 292 3.33 -23.14 12.98
N ASN A 293 4.20 -22.68 12.10
CA ASN A 293 5.58 -22.36 12.37
C ASN A 293 5.82 -20.85 12.23
N ASP A 294 5.95 -20.18 13.37
CA ASP A 294 6.35 -18.77 13.51
C ASP A 294 7.58 -18.43 12.65
N GLN A 295 8.59 -19.31 12.62
CA GLN A 295 9.82 -19.03 11.90
C GLN A 295 9.63 -18.85 10.40
N LEU A 296 8.63 -19.53 9.83
CA LEU A 296 8.28 -19.43 8.43
C LEU A 296 7.27 -18.30 8.18
N HIS A 297 6.56 -17.81 9.19
CA HIS A 297 5.50 -16.82 9.01
C HIS A 297 6.04 -15.54 8.39
N GLY A 298 5.45 -15.18 7.24
CA GLY A 298 5.86 -14.01 6.47
C GLY A 298 7.18 -14.16 5.73
N GLN A 299 7.82 -15.34 5.72
CA GLN A 299 9.02 -15.56 4.91
C GLN A 299 8.70 -15.51 3.42
N MET A 300 9.48 -14.72 2.69
CA MET A 300 9.40 -14.56 1.25
C MET A 300 9.82 -15.84 0.54
N TYR A 301 9.01 -16.29 -0.42
CA TYR A 301 9.35 -17.43 -1.24
C TYR A 301 10.54 -17.09 -2.16
N THR A 302 11.44 -18.04 -2.34
CA THR A 302 12.60 -17.96 -3.24
C THR A 302 12.74 -19.28 -4.00
N GLY A 303 13.40 -19.23 -5.17
CA GLY A 303 13.51 -20.37 -6.08
C GLY A 303 12.16 -20.75 -6.71
N ILE A 304 12.08 -22.00 -7.20
CA ILE A 304 10.87 -22.50 -7.86
C ILE A 304 9.88 -22.99 -6.82
N ASN A 305 8.65 -22.47 -6.84
CA ASN A 305 7.58 -22.89 -5.95
C ASN A 305 6.24 -22.92 -6.70
N TYR A 306 5.31 -23.73 -6.19
CA TYR A 306 3.92 -23.71 -6.62
C TYR A 306 3.07 -22.91 -5.64
N VAL A 307 2.20 -22.07 -6.17
CA VAL A 307 1.26 -21.24 -5.41
C VAL A 307 -0.06 -21.20 -6.19
N ASP A 308 -1.16 -21.53 -5.54
CA ASP A 308 -2.51 -21.52 -6.13
C ASP A 308 -2.61 -22.31 -7.45
N GLY A 309 -1.96 -23.49 -7.52
CA GLY A 309 -1.96 -24.35 -8.71
C GLY A 309 -1.00 -23.90 -9.82
N HIS A 310 -0.22 -22.84 -9.61
CA HIS A 310 0.68 -22.29 -10.63
C HIS A 310 2.14 -22.31 -10.19
N CYS A 311 3.04 -22.61 -11.12
CA CYS A 311 4.47 -22.65 -10.92
C CYS A 311 5.09 -21.27 -11.15
N TYR A 312 5.95 -20.84 -10.22
CA TYR A 312 6.71 -19.59 -10.33
C TYR A 312 8.17 -19.82 -9.99
N ASP A 313 9.06 -19.16 -10.73
CA ASP A 313 10.44 -18.95 -10.32
C ASP A 313 10.58 -17.58 -9.64
N PHE A 314 10.67 -17.62 -8.31
CA PHE A 314 10.92 -16.44 -7.48
C PHE A 314 12.40 -16.01 -7.48
N GLY A 315 13.31 -16.86 -7.98
CA GLY A 315 14.75 -16.63 -7.92
C GLY A 315 15.26 -16.39 -6.50
N THR A 316 16.44 -15.82 -6.35
CA THR A 316 16.98 -15.41 -5.04
C THR A 316 16.39 -14.10 -4.52
N ASN A 317 15.72 -13.33 -5.39
CA ASN A 317 15.18 -12.01 -5.07
C ASN A 317 13.69 -11.99 -4.75
N GLY A 318 13.01 -13.14 -4.76
CA GLY A 318 11.60 -13.28 -4.40
C GLY A 318 10.60 -12.74 -5.43
N ILE A 319 11.07 -12.28 -6.60
CA ILE A 319 10.18 -11.71 -7.63
C ILE A 319 9.56 -12.85 -8.42
N ALA A 320 8.24 -12.96 -8.37
CA ALA A 320 7.49 -14.03 -9.05
C ALA A 320 7.61 -13.92 -10.59
N ARG A 321 8.08 -14.99 -11.22
CA ARG A 321 8.07 -15.16 -12.68
C ARG A 321 7.28 -16.42 -12.99
N ALA A 322 6.13 -16.30 -13.63
CA ALA A 322 5.32 -17.45 -13.97
C ALA A 322 6.09 -18.40 -14.90
N LEU A 323 5.93 -19.70 -14.68
CA LEU A 323 6.43 -20.77 -15.56
C LEU A 323 5.24 -21.61 -16.07
N PRO A 324 4.39 -21.07 -16.97
CA PRO A 324 3.14 -21.74 -17.37
C PRO A 324 3.34 -23.12 -18.00
N GLN A 325 4.53 -23.40 -18.53
CA GLN A 325 4.87 -24.74 -19.04
C GLN A 325 4.83 -25.83 -17.95
N ASN A 326 4.88 -25.44 -16.68
CA ASN A 326 4.86 -26.33 -15.52
C ASN A 326 3.48 -26.42 -14.84
N ASP A 327 2.47 -25.72 -15.37
CA ASP A 327 1.08 -25.73 -14.86
C ASP A 327 0.22 -26.79 -15.57
N GLY A 328 0.86 -27.67 -16.34
CA GLY A 328 0.20 -28.69 -17.15
C GLY A 328 -0.40 -29.83 -16.31
N TRP A 329 -1.14 -30.70 -17.00
CA TRP A 329 -1.73 -31.91 -16.41
C TRP A 329 -1.28 -33.15 -17.17
N SER A 330 -1.15 -34.26 -16.46
CA SER A 330 -0.85 -35.58 -17.02
C SER A 330 -1.78 -36.63 -16.43
N TRP A 331 -2.09 -37.66 -17.19
CA TRP A 331 -2.56 -38.90 -16.58
C TRP A 331 -1.37 -39.63 -15.93
N PRO A 332 -1.58 -40.41 -14.85
CA PRO A 332 -0.49 -41.09 -14.16
C PRO A 332 0.14 -42.20 -15.01
N PHE A 333 -0.61 -42.73 -15.98
CA PHE A 333 -0.15 -43.63 -17.04
C PHE A 333 -0.45 -42.99 -18.42
N PRO A 334 0.44 -42.12 -18.93
CA PRO A 334 0.16 -41.30 -20.11
C PRO A 334 -0.14 -42.07 -21.40
N ALA A 335 0.35 -43.32 -21.51
CA ALA A 335 0.12 -44.16 -22.68
C ALA A 335 -1.36 -44.56 -22.84
N ASP A 336 -2.06 -44.79 -21.71
CA ASP A 336 -3.49 -45.11 -21.69
C ASP A 336 -4.35 -43.84 -21.60
N GLY A 337 -3.77 -42.76 -21.04
CA GLY A 337 -4.49 -41.52 -20.81
C GLY A 337 -5.59 -41.71 -19.77
N GLU A 338 -6.83 -41.36 -20.14
CA GLU A 338 -7.98 -41.51 -19.24
C GLU A 338 -8.42 -42.96 -19.07
N GLY A 339 -8.26 -43.81 -20.10
CA GLY A 339 -8.68 -45.21 -20.06
C GLY A 339 -10.16 -45.44 -19.72
N TYR A 340 -10.44 -46.55 -19.03
CA TYR A 340 -11.77 -46.94 -18.56
C TYR A 340 -11.70 -47.40 -17.10
N PHE A 341 -12.71 -47.04 -16.31
CA PHE A 341 -12.81 -47.39 -14.90
C PHE A 341 -14.05 -48.25 -14.63
N ALA A 342 -13.85 -49.41 -14.01
CA ALA A 342 -14.92 -50.22 -13.48
C ALA A 342 -15.64 -49.50 -12.32
N SER A 343 -16.87 -49.92 -12.00
CA SER A 343 -17.64 -49.32 -10.88
C SER A 343 -16.91 -49.40 -9.53
N GLY A 344 -16.05 -50.41 -9.34
CA GLY A 344 -15.19 -50.51 -8.17
C GLY A 344 -14.04 -49.51 -8.15
N GLN A 345 -13.60 -48.99 -9.29
CA GLN A 345 -12.42 -48.10 -9.40
C GLN A 345 -12.78 -46.62 -9.40
N ALA A 346 -14.00 -46.28 -9.85
CA ALA A 346 -14.44 -44.90 -9.99
C ALA A 346 -14.60 -44.19 -8.63
N PHE A 347 -14.36 -42.88 -8.63
CA PHE A 347 -14.62 -41.99 -7.50
C PHE A 347 -16.13 -41.91 -7.16
N GLY A 348 -16.43 -41.72 -5.88
CA GLY A 348 -17.77 -41.42 -5.39
C GLY A 348 -18.54 -42.64 -4.91
N TYR A 349 -19.86 -42.56 -4.97
CA TYR A 349 -20.72 -43.66 -4.53
C TYR A 349 -20.63 -44.86 -5.46
N SER A 350 -20.40 -46.05 -4.89
CA SER A 350 -20.26 -47.30 -5.62
C SER A 350 -21.06 -48.43 -4.98
N SER A 351 -21.52 -49.37 -5.80
CA SER A 351 -22.10 -50.63 -5.33
C SER A 351 -21.04 -51.64 -4.85
N TYR A 352 -19.75 -51.34 -5.05
CA TYR A 352 -18.64 -52.14 -4.53
C TYR A 352 -18.56 -51.99 -3.00
N PRO A 353 -18.32 -53.07 -2.23
CA PRO A 353 -18.34 -53.02 -0.77
C PRO A 353 -17.22 -52.12 -0.21
N ARG A 354 -17.58 -50.91 0.19
CA ARG A 354 -16.75 -49.94 0.91
C ARG A 354 -17.47 -49.44 2.15
N LYS A 355 -16.72 -48.98 3.16
CA LYS A 355 -17.30 -48.26 4.29
C LYS A 355 -18.08 -47.05 3.74
N ASN A 356 -19.32 -46.88 4.19
CA ASN A 356 -20.26 -45.85 3.71
C ASN A 356 -20.56 -45.86 2.19
N GLY A 357 -20.13 -46.88 1.44
CA GLY A 357 -20.35 -46.98 -0.01
C GLY A 357 -19.69 -45.89 -0.84
N PHE A 358 -18.69 -45.17 -0.30
CA PHE A 358 -18.03 -44.04 -0.95
C PHE A 358 -16.55 -44.36 -1.22
N HIS A 359 -16.04 -43.83 -2.34
CA HIS A 359 -14.65 -43.93 -2.75
C HIS A 359 -14.07 -42.52 -2.93
N ASP A 360 -13.03 -42.18 -2.19
CA ASP A 360 -12.37 -40.86 -2.14
C ASP A 360 -11.32 -40.63 -3.22
N GLY A 361 -11.03 -41.64 -4.04
CA GLY A 361 -10.06 -41.53 -5.11
C GLY A 361 -10.48 -42.25 -6.38
N LEU A 362 -9.50 -42.48 -7.25
CA LEU A 362 -9.64 -43.16 -8.53
C LEU A 362 -8.55 -44.23 -8.65
N ASP A 363 -8.97 -45.47 -8.90
CA ASP A 363 -8.06 -46.60 -8.97
C ASP A 363 -7.65 -46.88 -10.43
N PHE A 364 -6.35 -46.90 -10.68
CA PHE A 364 -5.73 -47.27 -11.95
C PHE A 364 -5.13 -48.67 -11.81
N GLY A 365 -5.82 -49.70 -12.31
CA GLY A 365 -5.41 -51.09 -12.17
C GLY A 365 -4.29 -51.48 -13.14
N ALA A 366 -3.51 -52.50 -12.79
CA ALA A 366 -2.37 -52.95 -13.60
C ALA A 366 -2.77 -53.54 -14.97
N TYR A 367 -4.02 -54.01 -15.09
CA TYR A 367 -4.55 -54.59 -16.32
C TYR A 367 -5.22 -53.55 -17.22
N ASP A 368 -6.01 -52.64 -16.66
CA ASP A 368 -6.77 -51.60 -17.36
C ASP A 368 -5.94 -50.34 -17.67
N HIS A 369 -4.92 -50.06 -16.86
CA HIS A 369 -3.96 -48.97 -17.08
C HIS A 369 -2.52 -49.51 -16.96
N PRO A 370 -2.05 -50.28 -17.97
CA PRO A 370 -0.75 -50.93 -17.94
C PRO A 370 0.43 -49.95 -17.86
N GLY A 371 1.42 -50.33 -17.06
CA GLY A 371 2.66 -49.55 -16.91
C GLY A 371 3.21 -49.62 -15.49
N SER A 372 4.52 -49.47 -15.35
CA SER A 372 5.15 -49.40 -14.02
C SER A 372 5.40 -47.96 -13.59
N ALA A 373 5.91 -47.09 -14.48
CA ALA A 373 6.17 -45.70 -14.14
C ALA A 373 4.88 -44.93 -13.85
N VAL A 374 4.73 -44.44 -12.61
CA VAL A 374 3.66 -43.55 -12.17
C VAL A 374 4.11 -42.11 -12.36
N HIS A 375 3.34 -41.33 -13.10
CA HIS A 375 3.66 -39.95 -13.44
C HIS A 375 2.82 -38.98 -12.58
N ALA A 376 3.40 -37.86 -12.19
CA ALA A 376 2.71 -36.81 -11.46
C ALA A 376 1.58 -36.23 -12.33
N VAL A 377 0.35 -36.23 -11.82
CA VAL A 377 -0.80 -35.70 -12.57
C VAL A 377 -0.78 -34.19 -12.68
N HIS A 378 -0.14 -33.53 -11.73
CA HIS A 378 0.16 -32.11 -11.71
C HIS A 378 1.49 -31.88 -10.99
N GLY A 379 2.12 -30.73 -11.23
CA GLY A 379 3.32 -30.32 -10.50
C GLY A 379 3.03 -29.86 -9.08
N GLY A 380 4.05 -29.78 -8.24
CA GLY A 380 3.89 -29.32 -6.86
C GLY A 380 5.12 -29.58 -6.00
N LYS A 381 5.03 -29.25 -4.71
CA LYS A 381 6.02 -29.63 -3.70
C LYS A 381 5.62 -30.96 -3.08
N VAL A 382 6.53 -31.93 -3.06
CA VAL A 382 6.37 -33.19 -2.33
C VAL A 382 6.36 -32.86 -0.85
N LEU A 383 5.19 -32.97 -0.21
CA LEU A 383 5.03 -32.70 1.21
C LEU A 383 5.59 -33.85 2.04
N ASP A 384 5.32 -35.09 1.64
CA ASP A 384 5.87 -36.25 2.33
C ASP A 384 5.97 -37.50 1.46
N VAL A 385 6.82 -38.43 1.89
CA VAL A 385 6.94 -39.78 1.34
C VAL A 385 7.03 -40.77 2.50
N ASN A 386 5.96 -41.52 2.74
CA ASN A 386 5.80 -42.27 3.98
C ASN A 386 4.99 -43.56 3.75
N THR A 387 4.67 -44.28 4.82
CA THR A 387 4.01 -45.58 4.81
C THR A 387 2.76 -45.55 5.68
N CYS A 388 1.72 -46.25 5.23
CA CYS A 388 0.59 -46.60 6.09
C CYS A 388 0.82 -47.97 6.73
N ARG A 389 0.15 -48.20 7.87
CA ARG A 389 0.21 -49.44 8.63
C ARG A 389 -1.19 -49.92 8.97
N ASP A 390 -1.37 -51.24 9.05
CA ASP A 390 -2.61 -51.84 9.54
C ASP A 390 -2.73 -51.74 11.07
N ASP A 391 -3.86 -52.20 11.62
CA ASP A 391 -4.13 -52.21 13.07
C ASP A 391 -3.11 -53.02 13.89
N LYS A 392 -2.29 -53.85 13.23
CA LYS A 392 -1.22 -54.66 13.84
C LYS A 392 0.15 -54.01 13.65
N GLY A 393 0.21 -52.80 13.10
CA GLY A 393 1.44 -52.07 12.81
C GLY A 393 2.23 -52.57 11.60
N GLN A 394 1.66 -53.49 10.80
CA GLN A 394 2.30 -54.01 9.60
C GLN A 394 2.21 -52.99 8.47
N ILE A 395 3.31 -52.77 7.76
CA ILE A 395 3.34 -51.91 6.59
C ILE A 395 2.41 -52.48 5.53
N MET A 396 1.49 -51.66 5.02
CA MET A 396 0.59 -52.05 3.94
C MET A 396 1.13 -51.58 2.59
N TRP A 397 1.36 -50.28 2.44
CA TRP A 397 1.97 -49.66 1.27
C TRP A 397 2.66 -48.34 1.63
N TRP A 398 3.42 -47.83 0.67
CA TRP A 398 4.01 -46.50 0.71
C TRP A 398 3.22 -45.53 -0.16
N TYR A 399 3.28 -44.25 0.18
CA TYR A 399 2.60 -43.18 -0.53
C TYR A 399 3.52 -41.96 -0.71
N ALA A 400 3.18 -41.13 -1.70
CA ALA A 400 3.77 -39.82 -1.89
C ALA A 400 2.66 -38.76 -1.95
N ILE A 401 2.88 -37.63 -1.28
CA ILE A 401 1.91 -36.53 -1.22
C ILE A 401 2.54 -35.30 -1.86
N VAL A 402 1.81 -34.67 -2.77
CA VAL A 402 2.26 -33.50 -3.53
C VAL A 402 1.24 -32.38 -3.35
N TYR A 403 1.69 -31.15 -3.11
CA TYR A 403 0.82 -29.98 -2.99
C TYR A 403 1.26 -28.88 -3.95
N ASP A 404 0.32 -28.36 -4.73
CA ASP A 404 0.57 -27.31 -5.74
C ASP A 404 0.19 -25.90 -5.25
N GLY A 405 -0.07 -25.74 -3.94
CA GLY A 405 -0.57 -24.48 -3.39
C GLY A 405 -2.09 -24.30 -3.48
N ARG A 406 -2.81 -25.25 -4.07
CA ARG A 406 -4.28 -25.27 -4.18
C ARG A 406 -4.89 -26.65 -3.91
N TYR A 407 -4.35 -27.71 -4.51
CA TYR A 407 -4.78 -29.09 -4.36
C TYR A 407 -3.66 -29.98 -3.83
N LEU A 408 -4.06 -30.93 -3.01
CA LEU A 408 -3.26 -32.04 -2.54
C LEU A 408 -3.49 -33.25 -3.46
N TYR A 409 -2.40 -33.90 -3.87
CA TYR A 409 -2.41 -35.12 -4.66
C TYR A 409 -1.78 -36.24 -3.84
N VAL A 410 -2.53 -37.33 -3.66
CA VAL A 410 -2.10 -38.48 -2.87
C VAL A 410 -1.95 -39.68 -3.80
N TYR A 411 -0.71 -40.17 -3.93
CA TYR A 411 -0.40 -41.36 -4.73
C TYR A 411 -0.11 -42.51 -3.78
N GLN A 412 -1.04 -43.44 -3.66
CA GLN A 412 -0.97 -44.53 -2.68
C GLN A 412 -1.29 -45.89 -3.31
N GLU A 413 -1.10 -46.95 -2.53
CA GLU A 413 -1.37 -48.36 -2.89
C GLU A 413 -0.52 -48.93 -4.03
N ALA A 414 0.15 -48.09 -4.83
CA ALA A 414 1.03 -48.50 -5.94
C ALA A 414 2.38 -49.08 -5.52
N PHE A 415 2.85 -48.73 -4.31
CA PHE A 415 4.25 -48.89 -3.93
C PHE A 415 4.38 -49.81 -2.71
N SER A 416 4.97 -51.00 -2.88
CA SER A 416 5.13 -51.93 -1.75
C SER A 416 6.21 -51.51 -0.74
N ASN A 417 7.13 -50.61 -1.12
CA ASN A 417 8.21 -50.12 -0.27
C ASN A 417 8.75 -48.76 -0.76
N ARG A 418 9.48 -48.07 0.12
CA ARG A 418 10.11 -46.77 -0.15
C ARG A 418 11.01 -46.71 -1.38
N ASN A 419 11.67 -47.81 -1.77
CA ASN A 419 12.57 -47.82 -2.93
C ASN A 419 11.81 -47.73 -4.27
N GLN A 420 10.49 -47.94 -4.26
CA GLN A 420 9.66 -47.74 -5.44
C GLN A 420 9.32 -46.27 -5.69
N ILE A 421 9.50 -45.38 -4.71
CA ILE A 421 9.21 -43.95 -4.84
C ILE A 421 10.54 -43.22 -5.15
N THR A 422 10.57 -42.50 -6.26
CA THR A 422 11.77 -41.83 -6.77
C THR A 422 11.95 -40.42 -6.18
N VAL A 423 10.86 -39.81 -5.73
CA VAL A 423 10.85 -38.45 -5.20
C VAL A 423 11.13 -38.42 -3.70
N ASN A 424 11.56 -37.26 -3.20
CA ASN A 424 11.83 -37.04 -1.78
C ASN A 424 11.02 -35.86 -1.25
N ARG A 425 10.77 -35.84 0.07
CA ARG A 425 10.18 -34.69 0.76
C ARG A 425 10.91 -33.39 0.39
N ASN A 426 10.14 -32.31 0.24
CA ASN A 426 10.56 -30.98 -0.20
C ASN A 426 11.01 -30.87 -1.66
N GLN A 427 11.01 -31.96 -2.44
CA GLN A 427 11.29 -31.88 -3.87
C GLN A 427 10.16 -31.15 -4.60
N ILE A 428 10.52 -30.22 -5.49
CA ILE A 428 9.59 -29.66 -6.46
C ILE A 428 9.54 -30.59 -7.67
N ILE A 429 8.32 -30.96 -8.08
CA ILE A 429 8.07 -31.85 -9.22
C ILE A 429 7.19 -31.16 -10.26
N TYR A 430 7.20 -31.69 -11.46
CA TYR A 430 6.49 -31.15 -12.62
C TYR A 430 5.46 -32.14 -13.16
N PRO A 431 4.45 -31.66 -13.90
CA PRO A 431 3.47 -32.53 -14.53
C PRO A 431 4.15 -33.57 -15.43
N GLY A 432 3.70 -34.82 -15.33
CA GLY A 432 4.30 -35.92 -16.09
C GLY A 432 5.66 -36.39 -15.57
N GLN A 433 6.20 -35.85 -14.48
CA GLN A 433 7.43 -36.38 -13.88
C GLN A 433 7.16 -37.74 -13.23
N VAL A 434 8.02 -38.73 -13.44
CA VAL A 434 7.93 -40.03 -12.75
C VAL A 434 8.15 -39.84 -11.24
N ILE A 435 7.14 -40.21 -10.45
CA ILE A 435 7.19 -40.15 -8.97
C ILE A 435 7.53 -41.50 -8.33
N GLY A 436 7.37 -42.59 -9.07
CA GLY A 436 7.64 -43.93 -8.59
C GLY A 436 7.29 -45.01 -9.60
N TYR A 437 7.50 -46.26 -9.19
CA TYR A 437 7.27 -47.45 -10.00
C TYR A 437 6.27 -48.36 -9.30
N ARG A 438 5.07 -48.49 -9.87
CA ARG A 438 4.03 -49.40 -9.36
C ARG A 438 4.53 -50.84 -9.44
N ASN A 439 4.41 -51.55 -8.32
CA ASN A 439 4.71 -52.99 -8.20
C ASN A 439 3.64 -53.76 -7.41
N THR A 440 2.46 -53.16 -7.26
CA THR A 440 1.23 -53.73 -6.70
C THR A 440 0.15 -53.77 -7.78
N ASP A 441 -1.08 -54.16 -7.41
CA ASP A 441 -2.18 -54.38 -8.35
C ASP A 441 -2.76 -53.09 -8.95
N HIS A 442 -2.66 -51.94 -8.26
CA HIS A 442 -3.22 -50.67 -8.73
C HIS A 442 -2.55 -49.45 -8.09
N LEU A 443 -2.76 -48.28 -8.68
CA LEU A 443 -2.52 -46.97 -8.05
C LEU A 443 -3.87 -46.43 -7.60
N HIS A 444 -3.99 -46.02 -6.34
CA HIS A 444 -5.08 -45.18 -5.89
C HIS A 444 -4.62 -43.72 -5.88
N LEU A 445 -5.33 -42.86 -6.63
CA LEU A 445 -5.08 -41.42 -6.68
C LEU A 445 -6.20 -40.66 -5.97
N GLY A 446 -5.85 -39.94 -4.90
CA GLY A 446 -6.74 -38.98 -4.25
C GLY A 446 -6.38 -37.54 -4.62
N ILE A 447 -7.39 -36.68 -4.77
CA ILE A 447 -7.21 -35.22 -4.91
C ILE A 447 -8.05 -34.51 -3.86
N ASN A 448 -7.47 -33.62 -3.07
CA ASN A 448 -8.16 -32.91 -1.99
C ASN A 448 -7.91 -31.39 -2.03
N THR A 449 -8.89 -30.60 -1.60
CA THR A 449 -8.76 -29.14 -1.42
C THR A 449 -8.03 -28.74 -0.15
N SER A 450 -7.88 -29.65 0.81
CA SER A 450 -7.03 -29.47 1.98
C SER A 450 -5.67 -30.08 1.72
N PRO A 451 -4.59 -29.44 2.20
CA PRO A 451 -3.27 -30.04 2.17
C PRO A 451 -3.00 -30.98 3.36
N ASN A 452 -3.99 -31.26 4.23
CA ASN A 452 -3.83 -31.99 5.49
C ASN A 452 -4.22 -33.47 5.37
N TYR A 453 -3.29 -34.27 4.84
CA TYR A 453 -3.53 -35.69 4.58
C TYR A 453 -3.96 -36.50 5.81
N GLY A 454 -3.38 -36.28 6.99
CA GLY A 454 -3.75 -37.06 8.18
C GLY A 454 -5.19 -36.88 8.59
N VAL A 455 -5.71 -35.66 8.50
CA VAL A 455 -7.14 -35.41 8.72
C VAL A 455 -7.94 -36.03 7.59
N ASP A 456 -7.56 -35.78 6.33
CA ASP A 456 -8.31 -36.27 5.17
C ASP A 456 -8.42 -37.80 5.11
N LEU A 457 -7.37 -38.52 5.51
CA LEU A 457 -7.32 -39.99 5.59
C LEU A 457 -8.30 -40.55 6.64
N ALA A 458 -8.47 -39.89 7.78
CA ALA A 458 -9.47 -40.29 8.78
C ALA A 458 -10.91 -40.19 8.23
N HIS A 459 -11.10 -39.42 7.17
CA HIS A 459 -12.39 -39.13 6.53
C HIS A 459 -12.50 -39.70 5.09
N SER A 460 -11.61 -40.61 4.66
CA SER A 460 -11.59 -41.26 3.33
C SER A 460 -12.91 -41.89 2.84
N PHE A 461 -13.85 -42.16 3.73
CA PHE A 461 -15.15 -42.74 3.38
C PHE A 461 -16.32 -41.76 3.56
N GLN A 462 -16.05 -40.45 3.50
CA GLN A 462 -17.05 -39.41 3.72
C GLN A 462 -17.12 -38.45 2.50
N PRO A 463 -18.29 -38.26 1.87
CA PRO A 463 -18.43 -37.46 0.64
C PRO A 463 -18.23 -35.94 0.82
N SER A 464 -18.44 -35.43 2.03
CA SER A 464 -18.20 -34.03 2.39
C SER A 464 -18.07 -33.91 3.90
N TRP A 465 -17.07 -33.17 4.37
CA TRP A 465 -16.92 -32.87 5.80
C TRP A 465 -16.36 -31.46 6.00
N THR A 466 -17.00 -30.69 6.88
CA THR A 466 -16.58 -29.32 7.23
C THR A 466 -16.26 -29.26 8.72
N ASP A 467 -14.97 -29.21 9.08
CA ASP A 467 -14.50 -28.86 10.42
C ASP A 467 -13.67 -27.58 10.37
N PRO A 468 -14.23 -26.45 10.83
CA PRO A 468 -13.56 -25.15 10.78
C PRO A 468 -12.49 -24.94 11.87
N ASN A 469 -12.23 -25.90 12.77
CA ASN A 469 -11.44 -25.66 14.00
C ASN A 469 -9.94 -25.95 13.90
N GLN A 470 -9.44 -26.50 12.79
CA GLN A 470 -8.00 -26.70 12.54
C GLN A 470 -7.60 -25.93 11.30
N ALA A 471 -6.49 -25.19 11.38
CA ALA A 471 -6.02 -24.36 10.27
C ALA A 471 -5.88 -25.21 8.99
N THR A 472 -6.81 -24.99 8.05
CA THR A 472 -6.93 -25.64 6.73
C THR A 472 -7.26 -27.14 6.69
N GLY A 473 -7.55 -27.79 7.82
CA GLY A 473 -7.60 -29.26 7.92
C GLY A 473 -8.86 -29.99 7.40
N SER A 474 -9.88 -29.31 6.87
CA SER A 474 -11.06 -29.99 6.30
C SER A 474 -11.22 -29.63 4.83
N GLY A 475 -10.86 -30.57 3.96
CA GLY A 475 -11.00 -30.43 2.52
C GLY A 475 -12.01 -31.44 1.96
N THR A 476 -12.40 -31.20 0.70
CA THR A 476 -13.29 -32.12 -0.02
C THR A 476 -12.46 -32.94 -0.98
N TRP A 477 -12.59 -34.28 -0.89
CA TRP A 477 -12.09 -35.18 -1.91
C TRP A 477 -12.78 -34.88 -3.24
N LEU A 478 -11.99 -34.64 -4.28
CA LEU A 478 -12.44 -34.30 -5.62
C LEU A 478 -12.32 -35.51 -6.52
N ASN A 479 -13.23 -35.64 -7.49
CA ASN A 479 -13.16 -36.68 -8.51
C ASN A 479 -11.89 -36.48 -9.37
N PRO A 480 -10.86 -37.33 -9.24
CA PRO A 480 -9.59 -37.15 -9.96
C PRO A 480 -9.76 -37.21 -11.47
N GLN A 481 -10.68 -38.06 -11.95
CA GLN A 481 -10.97 -38.20 -13.39
C GLN A 481 -11.45 -36.87 -13.97
N THR A 482 -12.34 -36.18 -13.24
CA THR A 482 -12.90 -34.90 -13.69
C THR A 482 -11.87 -33.79 -13.61
N VAL A 483 -11.13 -33.71 -12.50
CA VAL A 483 -10.09 -32.69 -12.28
C VAL A 483 -9.00 -32.79 -13.35
N ILE A 484 -8.46 -34.00 -13.61
CA ILE A 484 -7.40 -34.19 -14.63
C ILE A 484 -7.92 -33.91 -16.03
N ARG A 485 -9.12 -34.39 -16.38
CA ARG A 485 -9.72 -34.16 -17.71
C ARG A 485 -9.92 -32.67 -17.99
N ASN A 486 -10.40 -31.94 -16.98
CA ASN A 486 -10.72 -30.52 -17.10
C ASN A 486 -9.52 -29.60 -16.82
N ARG A 487 -8.42 -30.16 -16.30
CA ARG A 487 -7.18 -29.43 -15.95
C ARG A 487 -7.38 -28.42 -14.82
N GLY A 488 -8.07 -28.85 -13.75
CA GLY A 488 -8.35 -28.05 -12.56
C GLY A 488 -9.83 -27.89 -12.26
#